data_AF-I0L5X8-F1
#
_entry.id   AF-I0L5X8-F1
#
_cell.length_a   1.000
_cell.length_b   1.000
_cell.length_c   1.000
_cell.angle_alpha   90.00
_cell.angle_beta   90.00
_cell.angle_gamma   90.00
#
_symmetry.space_group_name_H-M   'P 1'
#
loop_
_entity.id
_entity.type
_entity.pdbx_description
1 polymer ?
#
loop_
_entity_poly.entity_id
_entity_poly.type
_entity_poly.pdbx_seq_one_letter_code
_entity_poly.pdbx_strand_id
1 'polypeptide(L)'
;MATSSLLLLLADGRFPAGAHAHSGGLEAAVAAGRVTDLASLESFLVGRLTTAGLVGAAFAAAAHRVALPAGAPGGSGVRSRALAQLDAELDARTAAPALRAVSRRQGRRCCAPDGPSGRRRRSVTCPPHPGERTSRWCSDCSAPPPG
;
A
#
# COMPACT_ATOMS: atom_id res chain seq x y z
N MET A 1 -7.25 20.03 -16.26
CA MET A 1 -7.39 19.62 -14.85
C MET A 1 -6.01 19.73 -14.22
N ALA A 2 -5.84 20.53 -13.17
CA ALA A 2 -4.54 20.64 -12.50
C ALA A 2 -4.28 19.36 -11.69
N THR A 3 -3.17 18.68 -11.96
CA THR A 3 -2.74 17.51 -11.17
C THR A 3 -2.33 17.98 -9.79
N SER A 4 -3.04 17.53 -8.76
CA SER A 4 -2.67 17.82 -7.37
C SER A 4 -1.30 17.23 -7.06
N SER A 5 -0.50 17.93 -6.25
CA SER A 5 0.80 17.45 -5.76
C SER A 5 0.69 16.09 -5.05
N LEU A 6 -0.47 15.78 -4.43
CA LEU A 6 -0.74 14.47 -3.83
C LEU A 6 -0.79 13.34 -4.87
N LEU A 7 -1.34 13.61 -6.06
CA LEU A 7 -1.37 12.62 -7.14
C LEU A 7 0.03 12.36 -7.69
N LEU A 8 0.88 13.40 -7.75
CA LEU A 8 2.28 13.24 -8.13
C LEU A 8 3.07 12.43 -7.09
N LEU A 9 2.84 12.66 -5.80
CA LEU A 9 3.44 11.87 -4.72
C LEU A 9 2.99 10.40 -4.76
N LEU A 10 1.73 10.13 -5.10
CA LEU A 10 1.22 8.77 -5.24
C LEU A 10 1.82 8.05 -6.46
N ALA A 11 2.10 8.79 -7.54
CA ALA A 11 2.72 8.26 -8.76
C ALA A 11 4.25 8.20 -8.68
N ASP A 12 4.87 8.77 -7.64
CA ASP A 12 6.32 8.80 -7.49
C ASP A 12 6.86 7.39 -7.17
N GLY A 13 7.90 6.97 -7.91
CA GLY A 13 8.46 5.64 -7.72
C GLY A 13 9.20 5.42 -6.39
N ARG A 14 9.45 6.49 -5.64
CA ARG A 14 10.01 6.42 -4.28
C ARG A 14 8.92 6.26 -3.23
N PHE A 15 7.64 6.23 -3.62
CA PHE A 15 6.54 6.03 -2.68
C PHE A 15 6.74 4.70 -1.90
N PRO A 16 6.71 4.73 -0.55
CA PRO A 16 7.15 3.62 0.29
C PRO A 16 6.15 2.45 0.36
N ALA A 17 5.35 2.23 -0.69
CA ALA A 17 4.53 1.04 -0.87
C ALA A 17 5.35 -0.22 -1.19
N GLY A 18 6.55 -0.05 -1.76
CA GLY A 18 7.39 -1.15 -2.23
C GLY A 18 6.93 -1.77 -3.55
N ALA A 19 6.22 -1.02 -4.41
CA ALA A 19 5.81 -1.47 -5.74
C ALA A 19 7.01 -1.82 -6.65
N HIS A 20 8.10 -1.04 -6.56
CA HIS A 20 9.33 -1.26 -7.34
C HIS A 20 10.10 -2.53 -6.98
N ALA A 21 9.82 -3.13 -5.83
CA ALA A 21 10.47 -4.38 -5.40
C ALA A 21 9.94 -5.62 -6.13
N HIS A 22 9.01 -5.45 -7.09
CA HIS A 22 8.35 -6.54 -7.78
C HIS A 22 8.45 -6.36 -9.30
N SER A 23 9.14 -7.29 -9.97
CA SER A 23 9.39 -7.28 -11.40
C SER A 23 8.15 -7.51 -12.28
N GLY A 24 6.99 -7.78 -11.69
CA GLY A 24 5.77 -8.04 -12.44
C GLY A 24 5.89 -9.24 -13.39
N GLY A 25 6.74 -10.23 -13.08
CA GLY A 25 6.95 -11.40 -13.93
C GLY A 25 7.86 -11.15 -15.15
N LEU A 26 8.45 -9.94 -15.28
CA LEU A 26 9.41 -9.65 -16.33
C LEU A 26 10.67 -10.52 -16.21
N GLU A 27 11.21 -10.68 -15.00
CA GLU A 27 12.36 -11.55 -14.74
C GLU A 27 12.12 -12.99 -15.21
N ALA A 28 10.93 -13.53 -14.94
CA ALA A 28 10.55 -14.86 -15.41
C ALA A 28 10.36 -14.93 -16.93
N ALA A 29 9.90 -13.86 -17.57
CA ALA A 29 9.76 -13.79 -19.03
C ALA A 29 11.12 -13.72 -19.73
N VAL A 30 12.08 -12.99 -19.16
CA VAL A 30 13.48 -12.94 -19.62
C VAL A 30 14.15 -14.31 -19.42
N ALA A 31 14.02 -14.90 -18.23
CA ALA A 31 14.59 -16.22 -17.94
C ALA A 31 14.04 -17.33 -18.86
N ALA A 32 12.78 -17.20 -19.30
CA ALA A 32 12.16 -18.10 -20.26
C ALA A 32 12.46 -17.78 -21.73
N GLY A 33 13.32 -16.79 -22.02
CA GLY A 33 13.68 -16.38 -23.38
C GLY A 33 12.55 -15.72 -24.18
N ARG A 34 11.46 -15.28 -23.53
CA ARG A 34 10.33 -14.61 -24.20
C ARG A 34 10.54 -13.11 -24.40
N VAL A 35 11.45 -12.52 -23.63
CA VAL A 35 11.84 -11.11 -23.73
C VAL A 35 13.36 -11.08 -23.88
N THR A 36 13.83 -10.64 -25.05
CA THR A 36 15.26 -10.66 -25.43
C THR A 36 15.74 -9.33 -26.00
N ASP A 37 14.82 -8.42 -26.32
CA ASP A 37 15.09 -7.12 -26.93
C ASP A 37 14.00 -6.10 -26.56
N LEU A 38 14.12 -4.87 -27.09
CA LEU A 38 13.16 -3.80 -26.82
C LEU A 38 11.77 -4.08 -27.41
N ALA A 39 11.67 -4.71 -28.58
CA ALA A 39 10.39 -4.98 -29.23
C ALA A 39 9.57 -6.05 -28.49
N SER A 40 10.24 -7.10 -28.01
CA SER A 40 9.65 -8.15 -27.17
C SER A 40 9.30 -7.61 -25.77
N LEU A 41 10.10 -6.68 -25.22
CA LEU A 41 9.75 -5.97 -23.99
C LEU A 41 8.50 -5.10 -24.17
N GLU A 42 8.42 -4.32 -25.24
CA GLU A 42 7.24 -3.51 -25.56
C GLU A 42 5.98 -4.39 -25.67
N SER A 43 6.07 -5.48 -26.42
CA SER A 43 4.98 -6.45 -26.57
C SER A 43 4.56 -7.05 -25.21
N PHE A 44 5.52 -7.38 -24.35
CA PHE A 44 5.27 -7.84 -22.99
C PHE A 44 4.54 -6.78 -22.15
N LEU A 45 4.98 -5.52 -22.21
CA LEU A 45 4.37 -4.41 -21.47
C LEU A 45 2.95 -4.12 -21.95
N VAL A 46 2.71 -4.09 -23.27
CA VAL A 46 1.37 -3.94 -23.85
C VAL A 46 0.46 -5.09 -23.40
N GLY A 47 0.94 -6.33 -23.47
CA GLY A 47 0.22 -7.50 -22.98
C GLY A 47 -0.11 -7.40 -21.49
N ARG A 48 0.83 -6.93 -20.67
CA ARG A 48 0.59 -6.71 -19.23
C ARG A 48 -0.42 -5.60 -18.97
N LEU A 49 -0.35 -4.48 -19.69
CA LEU A 49 -1.27 -3.34 -19.53
C LEU A 49 -2.70 -3.73 -19.88
N THR A 50 -2.88 -4.46 -20.98
CA THR A 50 -4.20 -4.88 -21.47
C THR A 50 -4.83 -6.02 -20.66
N THR A 51 -4.06 -6.74 -19.84
CA THR A 51 -4.54 -7.85 -19.00
C THR A 51 -4.59 -7.47 -17.52
N ALA A 52 -3.49 -7.66 -16.79
CA ALA A 52 -3.40 -7.40 -15.36
C ALA A 52 -3.57 -5.90 -15.04
N GLY A 53 -3.05 -5.02 -15.90
CA GLY A 53 -3.20 -3.58 -15.77
C GLY A 53 -4.66 -3.13 -15.87
N LEU A 54 -5.37 -3.60 -16.90
CA LEU A 54 -6.78 -3.30 -17.14
C LEU A 54 -7.67 -3.78 -15.98
N VAL A 55 -7.44 -5.02 -15.48
CA VAL A 55 -8.14 -5.53 -14.30
C VAL A 55 -7.85 -4.64 -13.09
N GLY A 56 -6.59 -4.34 -12.79
CA GLY A 56 -6.22 -3.45 -11.68
C GLY A 56 -6.89 -2.08 -11.77
N ALA A 57 -6.93 -1.46 -12.95
CA ALA A 57 -7.57 -0.18 -13.19
C ALA A 57 -9.09 -0.24 -12.97
N ALA A 58 -9.75 -1.29 -13.45
CA ALA A 58 -11.19 -1.49 -13.27
C ALA A 58 -11.56 -1.61 -11.78
N PHE A 59 -10.79 -2.39 -11.02
CA PHE A 59 -11.00 -2.54 -9.58
C PHE A 59 -10.70 -1.26 -8.80
N ALA A 60 -9.65 -0.51 -9.17
CA ALA A 60 -9.37 0.79 -8.57
C ALA A 60 -10.54 1.78 -8.80
N ALA A 61 -11.08 1.83 -10.02
CA ALA A 61 -12.24 2.67 -10.34
C ALA A 61 -13.53 2.22 -9.62
N ALA A 62 -13.74 0.91 -9.44
CA ALA A 62 -14.86 0.38 -8.67
C ALA A 62 -14.72 0.73 -7.17
N ALA A 63 -13.54 0.51 -6.59
CA ALA A 63 -13.26 0.84 -5.19
C ALA A 63 -13.39 2.35 -4.92
N HIS A 64 -12.91 3.19 -5.85
CA HIS A 64 -13.08 4.64 -5.75
C HIS A 64 -14.56 5.05 -5.71
N ARG A 65 -15.40 4.46 -6.58
CA ARG A 65 -16.85 4.71 -6.57
C ARG A 65 -17.52 4.30 -5.25
N VAL A 66 -17.09 3.19 -4.64
CA VAL A 66 -17.56 2.76 -3.31
C VAL A 66 -17.10 3.71 -2.19
N ALA A 67 -15.91 4.31 -2.35
CA ALA A 67 -15.34 5.22 -1.36
C ALA A 67 -15.94 6.64 -1.39
N LEU A 68 -16.49 7.07 -2.53
CA LEU A 68 -17.07 8.40 -2.69
C LEU A 68 -18.35 8.58 -1.84
N PRO A 69 -18.54 9.74 -1.17
CA PRO A 69 -19.69 9.99 -0.31
C PRO A 69 -21.07 10.11 -1.00
N ALA A 70 -21.21 9.84 -2.30
CA ALA A 70 -22.43 10.15 -3.04
C ALA A 70 -23.15 8.87 -3.52
N GLY A 71 -24.30 8.56 -2.91
CA GLY A 71 -25.35 7.73 -3.53
C GLY A 71 -25.46 6.27 -3.12
N ALA A 72 -24.60 5.73 -2.26
CA ALA A 72 -24.80 4.38 -1.71
C ALA A 72 -25.64 4.44 -0.42
N PRO A 73 -26.87 3.88 -0.39
CA PRO A 73 -27.64 3.75 0.85
C PRO A 73 -26.94 2.73 1.76
N GLY A 74 -26.12 3.21 2.68
CA GLY A 74 -25.43 2.31 3.61
C GLY A 74 -24.36 3.00 4.43
N GLY A 75 -24.44 2.84 5.75
CA GLY A 75 -23.40 3.29 6.68
C GLY A 75 -22.04 2.62 6.44
N SER A 76 -21.05 2.96 7.27
CA SER A 76 -19.66 2.47 7.16
C SER A 76 -19.54 0.96 6.87
N GLY A 77 -20.36 0.12 7.50
CA GLY A 77 -20.34 -1.34 7.31
C GLY A 77 -20.73 -1.82 5.91
N VAL A 78 -21.60 -1.11 5.19
CA VAL A 78 -21.98 -1.46 3.81
C VAL A 78 -20.80 -1.23 2.86
N ARG A 79 -20.09 -0.10 3.04
CA ARG A 79 -18.87 0.20 2.28
C ARG A 79 -17.77 -0.81 2.56
N SER A 80 -17.54 -1.17 3.83
CA SER A 80 -16.57 -2.21 4.18
C SER A 80 -16.88 -3.55 3.53
N ARG A 81 -18.16 -3.96 3.50
CA ARG A 81 -18.58 -5.20 2.83
C ARG A 81 -18.36 -5.14 1.32
N ALA A 82 -18.72 -4.03 0.66
CA ALA A 82 -18.51 -3.86 -0.77
C ALA A 82 -17.02 -3.87 -1.14
N LEU A 83 -16.17 -3.22 -0.36
CA LEU A 83 -14.72 -3.27 -0.56
C LEU A 83 -14.15 -4.67 -0.33
N ALA A 84 -14.65 -5.42 0.66
CA ALA A 84 -14.24 -6.80 0.89
C ALA A 84 -14.65 -7.75 -0.26
N GLN A 85 -15.82 -7.52 -0.87
CA GLN A 85 -16.25 -8.26 -2.07
C GLN A 85 -15.34 -7.99 -3.26
N LEU A 86 -15.02 -6.72 -3.53
CA LEU A 86 -14.06 -6.34 -4.58
C LEU A 86 -12.68 -6.96 -4.33
N ASP A 87 -12.21 -6.99 -3.08
CA ASP A 87 -10.93 -7.58 -2.73
C ASP A 87 -10.89 -9.11 -2.95
N ALA A 88 -11.97 -9.81 -2.60
CA ALA A 88 -12.10 -11.25 -2.86
C ALA A 88 -12.15 -11.56 -4.37
N GLU A 89 -12.87 -10.74 -5.13
CA GLU A 89 -12.94 -10.85 -6.58
C GLU A 89 -11.60 -10.59 -7.29
N LEU A 90 -10.80 -9.65 -6.78
CA LEU A 90 -9.45 -9.39 -7.27
C LEU A 90 -8.49 -10.52 -6.91
N ASP A 91 -8.62 -11.10 -5.70
CA ASP A 91 -7.84 -12.27 -5.28
C ASP A 91 -8.09 -13.46 -6.21
N ALA A 92 -9.36 -13.74 -6.53
CA ALA A 92 -9.75 -14.82 -7.45
C ALA A 92 -9.17 -14.65 -8.86
N ARG A 93 -9.01 -13.41 -9.33
CA ARG A 93 -8.40 -13.09 -10.63
C ARG A 93 -6.87 -13.07 -10.60
N THR A 94 -6.26 -13.16 -9.42
CA THR A 94 -4.81 -13.19 -9.24
C THR A 94 -4.34 -14.63 -9.02
N ALA A 95 -4.15 -15.37 -10.13
CA ALA A 95 -3.84 -16.79 -10.10
C ALA A 95 -2.58 -17.14 -9.29
N ALA A 96 -1.49 -16.36 -9.45
CA ALA A 96 -0.21 -16.65 -8.82
C ALA A 96 -0.25 -16.37 -7.30
N PRO A 97 0.00 -17.37 -6.43
CA PRO A 97 0.01 -17.18 -4.97
C PRO A 97 1.02 -16.12 -4.50
N ALA A 98 2.19 -16.07 -5.15
CA ALA A 98 3.21 -15.07 -4.87
C ALA A 98 2.71 -13.64 -5.13
N LEU A 99 1.96 -13.41 -6.22
CA LEU A 99 1.39 -12.09 -6.54
C LEU A 99 0.32 -11.68 -5.52
N ARG A 100 -0.49 -12.62 -5.04
CA ARG A 100 -1.45 -12.36 -3.96
C ARG A 100 -0.73 -11.94 -2.67
N ALA A 101 0.27 -12.69 -2.22
CA ALA A 101 1.05 -12.36 -1.02
C ALA A 101 1.70 -10.97 -1.11
N VAL A 102 2.24 -10.65 -2.29
CA VAL A 102 2.82 -9.34 -2.61
C VAL A 102 1.77 -8.23 -2.53
N SER A 103 0.60 -8.42 -3.14
CA SER A 103 -0.52 -7.47 -3.08
C SER A 103 -0.92 -7.15 -1.63
N ARG A 104 -1.05 -8.16 -0.77
CA ARG A 104 -1.35 -7.98 0.66
C ARG A 104 -0.27 -7.19 1.40
N ARG A 105 1.00 -7.45 1.10
CA ARG A 105 2.14 -6.73 1.70
C ARG A 105 2.16 -5.26 1.29
N GLN A 106 1.88 -4.96 0.02
CA GLN A 106 1.81 -3.59 -0.47
C GLN A 106 0.62 -2.83 0.14
N GLY A 107 -0.58 -3.43 0.15
CA GLY A 107 -1.76 -2.81 0.76
C GLY A 107 -1.57 -2.45 2.23
N ARG A 108 -0.94 -3.34 3.02
CA ARG A 108 -0.61 -3.05 4.42
C ARG A 108 0.35 -1.87 4.61
N ARG A 109 1.21 -1.58 3.62
CA ARG A 109 2.15 -0.44 3.68
C ARG A 109 1.51 0.85 3.21
N CYS A 110 0.68 0.79 2.17
CA CYS A 110 -0.07 1.94 1.67
C CYS A 110 -1.15 2.41 2.65
N CYS A 111 -1.82 1.46 3.32
CA CYS A 111 -2.99 1.70 4.16
C CYS A 111 -2.72 1.41 5.64
N ALA A 112 -1.45 1.29 6.05
CA ALA A 112 -1.15 1.31 7.48
C ALA A 112 -1.73 2.60 8.08
N PRO A 113 -2.33 2.54 9.29
CA PRO A 113 -2.81 3.73 9.98
C PRO A 113 -1.67 4.73 10.30
N ASP A 114 -0.42 4.30 10.16
CA ASP A 114 0.77 5.11 10.32
C ASP A 114 1.14 5.79 8.99
N GLY A 115 0.56 6.98 8.74
CA GLY A 115 1.15 7.93 7.80
C GLY A 115 2.58 8.33 8.23
N PRO A 116 3.32 9.13 7.43
CA PRO A 116 4.69 9.56 7.75
C PRO A 116 4.82 10.43 9.03
N SER A 117 3.73 10.65 9.76
CA SER A 117 3.69 11.26 11.10
C SER A 117 3.44 10.25 12.23
N GLY A 118 3.57 8.95 11.97
CA GLY A 118 3.45 7.85 12.93
C GLY A 118 4.56 7.88 13.97
N ARG A 119 4.56 8.90 14.83
CA ARG A 119 5.27 8.90 16.11
C ARG A 119 4.63 7.78 16.92
N ARG A 120 5.17 6.56 16.75
CA ARG A 120 4.93 5.43 17.63
C ARG A 120 5.15 5.96 19.04
N ARG A 121 4.07 6.27 19.76
CA ARG A 121 4.13 6.48 21.20
C ARG A 121 4.46 5.11 21.77
N ARG A 122 5.75 4.78 21.81
CA ARG A 122 6.24 3.78 22.74
C ARG A 122 5.99 4.41 24.10
N SER A 123 4.97 3.95 24.81
CA SER A 123 4.93 4.10 26.26
C SER A 123 6.15 3.32 26.78
N VAL A 124 7.27 4.01 26.94
CA VAL A 124 8.33 3.51 27.80
C VAL A 124 7.75 3.59 29.19
N THR A 125 7.36 2.45 29.75
CA THR A 125 7.08 2.35 31.18
C THR A 125 8.42 2.57 31.87
N CYS A 126 8.66 3.79 32.34
CA CYS A 126 9.76 4.03 33.27
C CYS A 126 9.47 3.27 34.57
N PRO A 127 10.48 2.66 35.21
CA PRO A 127 10.32 2.14 36.56
C PRO A 127 9.93 3.29 37.50
N PRO A 128 9.08 3.04 38.53
CA PRO A 128 8.65 4.09 39.44
C PRO A 128 9.84 4.62 40.25
N HIS A 129 10.06 5.93 40.20
CA HIS A 129 10.94 6.59 41.16
C HIS A 129 10.23 6.67 42.53
N PRO A 130 10.94 6.41 43.64
CA PRO A 130 10.35 6.49 44.97
C PRO A 130 10.12 7.97 45.32
N GLY A 131 8.87 8.44 45.25
CA GLY A 131 8.49 9.70 45.90
C GLY A 131 7.41 10.56 45.25
N GLU A 132 7.06 10.39 43.97
CA GLU A 132 6.20 11.39 43.30
C GLU A 132 4.96 10.78 42.63
N ARG A 133 3.82 10.94 43.31
CA ARG A 133 2.48 10.77 42.75
C ARG A 133 2.12 12.07 42.01
N THR A 134 2.44 12.19 40.73
CA THR A 134 1.66 12.95 39.73
C THR A 134 2.30 12.78 38.36
N SER A 135 1.51 12.29 37.39
CA SER A 135 1.91 12.11 36.00
C SER A 135 2.09 13.46 35.31
N ARG A 136 3.28 14.06 35.39
CA ARG A 136 3.71 15.13 34.47
C ARG A 136 4.53 14.52 33.34
N TRP A 137 4.17 14.89 32.12
CA TRP A 137 4.91 14.57 30.92
C TRP A 137 6.29 15.25 30.97
N CYS A 138 7.35 14.45 30.99
CA CYS A 138 8.72 14.93 30.85
C CYS A 138 9.04 15.03 29.35
N SER A 139 9.17 16.26 28.84
CA SER A 139 9.40 16.53 27.41
C SER A 139 10.86 16.42 26.98
N ASP A 140 11.80 16.19 27.91
CA ASP A 140 13.23 16.15 27.60
C ASP A 140 13.88 14.88 28.16
N CYS A 141 14.04 13.87 27.32
CA CYS A 141 14.99 12.77 27.53
C CYS A 141 15.78 12.57 26.24
N SER A 142 16.52 13.60 25.84
CA SER A 142 17.65 13.49 24.92
C SER A 142 18.93 13.61 25.74
N ALA A 143 19.31 12.53 26.43
CA ALA A 143 20.64 12.43 27.03
C ALA A 143 21.29 11.12 26.55
N PRO A 144 22.49 11.17 25.93
CA PRO A 144 23.23 9.96 25.60
C PRO A 144 23.80 9.31 26.87
N PRO A 145 24.05 7.99 26.87
CA PRO A 145 24.60 7.30 28.04
C PRO A 145 26.04 7.73 28.32
N PRO A 146 26.48 7.84 29.59
CA PRO A 146 27.90 7.91 29.90
C PRO A 146 28.58 6.58 29.57
N GLY A 147 29.83 6.67 29.11
CA GLY A 147 30.68 5.53 28.76
C GLY A 147 31.17 4.72 29.95
#